data_AF-A0A1B8ALB2-F1
#
_entry.id   AF-A0A1B8ALB2-F1
#
_cell.length_a   1.000
_cell.length_b   1.000
_cell.length_c   1.000
_cell.angle_alpha   90.00
_cell.angle_beta   90.00
_cell.angle_gamma   90.00
#
_symmetry.space_group_name_H-M   'P 1'
#
loop_
_entity.id
_entity.type
_entity.pdbx_description
1 polymer ?
#
loop_
_entity_poly.entity_id
_entity_poly.type
_entity_poly.pdbx_seq_one_letter_code
_entity_poly.pdbx_strand_id
1 'polypeptide(L)'
;MCFGATCPSCSKKSWRGCGSHVQQVFNQVPESQWCTCTPRTKIGDKEYPPAAAMQIPGLSWISGMLGGGSRQDGSKDKKEDL
;
A
#
# COMPACT_ATOMS: atom_id res chain seq x y z
N MET A 1 -0.68 -15.13 -6.54
CA MET A 1 -0.62 -14.31 -7.77
C MET A 1 -0.50 -12.84 -7.37
N CYS A 2 0.33 -12.05 -8.06
CA CYS A 2 0.35 -10.60 -7.87
C CYS A 2 -0.39 -9.91 -9.01
N PHE A 3 -1.07 -8.81 -8.72
CA PHE A 3 -1.79 -8.03 -9.70
C PHE A 3 -1.63 -6.53 -9.45
N GLY A 4 -1.83 -5.74 -10.49
CA GLY A 4 -1.79 -4.28 -10.41
C GLY A 4 -2.94 -3.72 -9.60
N ALA A 5 -2.64 -2.79 -8.71
CA ALA A 5 -3.61 -2.09 -7.87
C ALA A 5 -3.33 -0.58 -7.89
N THR A 6 -4.27 0.21 -7.40
CA THR A 6 -4.05 1.64 -7.16
C THR A 6 -3.75 1.84 -5.69
N CYS A 7 -2.70 2.60 -5.39
CA CYS A 7 -2.39 2.96 -4.00
C CYS A 7 -3.49 3.89 -3.47
N PRO A 8 -4.15 3.58 -2.35
CA PRO A 8 -5.18 4.46 -1.79
C PRO A 8 -4.59 5.78 -1.26
N SER A 9 -3.30 5.83 -0.93
CA SER A 9 -2.64 7.00 -0.34
C SER A 9 -2.16 8.00 -1.39
N CYS A 10 -1.52 7.53 -2.47
CA CYS A 10 -0.94 8.41 -3.50
C CYS A 10 -1.62 8.31 -4.88
N SER A 11 -2.64 7.47 -5.02
CA SER A 11 -3.39 7.25 -6.27
C SER A 11 -2.57 6.77 -7.49
N LYS A 12 -1.30 6.41 -7.28
CA LYS A 12 -0.41 5.86 -8.32
C LYS A 12 -0.49 4.33 -8.40
N LYS A 13 0.11 3.74 -9.44
CA LYS A 13 0.14 2.29 -9.63
C LYS A 13 0.98 1.61 -8.54
N SER A 14 0.35 0.68 -7.86
CA SER A 14 0.93 -0.22 -6.87
C SER A 14 0.55 -1.66 -7.26
N TRP A 15 0.78 -2.61 -6.39
CA TRP A 15 0.51 -4.02 -6.61
C TRP A 15 -0.06 -4.64 -5.34
N ARG A 16 -0.70 -5.80 -5.46
CA ARG A 16 -1.09 -6.64 -4.33
C ARG A 16 -0.66 -8.08 -4.60
N GLY A 17 -0.43 -8.85 -3.54
CA GLY A 17 0.00 -10.25 -3.61
C GLY A 17 1.26 -10.52 -2.77
N CYS A 18 1.99 -11.57 -3.12
CA CYS A 18 3.16 -12.05 -2.37
C CYS A 18 4.51 -11.45 -2.81
N GLY A 19 4.55 -10.59 -3.83
CA GLY A 19 5.79 -9.95 -4.31
C GLY A 19 6.49 -10.68 -5.45
N SER A 20 6.32 -12.00 -5.58
CA SER A 20 7.07 -12.81 -6.55
C SER A 20 6.75 -12.50 -8.03
N HIS A 21 5.64 -11.82 -8.31
CA HIS A 21 5.20 -11.52 -9.68
C HIS A 21 5.14 -10.01 -9.97
N VAL A 22 5.76 -9.18 -9.12
CA VAL A 22 5.69 -7.71 -9.23
C VAL A 22 6.35 -7.19 -10.51
N GLN A 23 7.41 -7.84 -10.97
CA GLN A 23 8.04 -7.55 -12.27
C GLN A 23 7.00 -7.55 -13.41
N GLN A 24 6.13 -8.57 -13.44
CA GLN A 24 5.13 -8.72 -14.48
C GLN A 24 4.04 -7.64 -14.39
N VAL A 25 3.69 -7.21 -13.16
CA VAL A 25 2.74 -6.12 -12.92
C VAL A 25 3.25 -4.80 -13.49
N PHE A 26 4.55 -4.53 -13.35
CA PHE A 26 5.14 -3.25 -13.77
C PHE A 26 5.84 -3.29 -15.13
N ASN A 27 5.85 -4.42 -15.84
CA ASN A 27 6.53 -4.55 -17.14
C ASN A 27 6.03 -3.54 -18.20
N GLN A 28 4.79 -3.06 -18.08
CA GLN A 28 4.18 -2.09 -19.00
C GLN A 28 3.82 -0.77 -18.30
N VAL A 29 4.32 -0.54 -17.08
CA VAL A 29 4.03 0.66 -16.30
C VAL A 29 5.32 1.44 -16.11
N PRO A 30 5.45 2.65 -16.67
CA PRO A 30 6.65 3.46 -16.50
C PRO A 30 6.82 3.88 -15.03
N GLU A 31 8.07 4.03 -14.57
CA GLU A 31 8.40 4.36 -13.17
C GLU A 31 7.73 5.65 -12.67
N SER A 32 7.47 6.62 -13.55
CA SER A 32 6.76 7.87 -13.21
C SER A 32 5.35 7.63 -12.66
N GLN A 33 4.71 6.52 -13.06
CA GLN A 33 3.38 6.11 -12.62
C GLN A 33 3.42 5.19 -11.40
N TRP A 34 4.60 4.77 -10.93
CA TRP A 34 4.70 3.91 -9.76
C TRP A 34 4.37 4.67 -8.49
N CYS A 35 3.81 3.96 -7.52
CA CYS A 35 3.61 4.46 -6.18
C CYS A 35 4.93 4.94 -5.56
N THR A 36 4.89 6.15 -5.00
CA THR A 36 6.06 6.82 -4.39
C THR A 36 6.03 6.74 -2.87
N CYS A 37 5.10 6.00 -2.28
CA CYS A 37 5.01 5.80 -0.84
C CYS A 37 6.23 5.03 -0.33
N THR A 38 6.64 5.34 0.89
CA THR A 38 7.69 4.64 1.64
C THR A 38 7.06 3.79 2.75
N PRO A 39 7.69 2.67 3.17
CA PRO A 39 8.94 2.12 2.63
C PRO A 39 8.75 1.40 1.29
N ARG A 40 9.79 1.39 0.45
CA ARG A 40 9.83 0.55 -0.75
C ARG A 40 9.98 -0.92 -0.34
N THR A 41 9.47 -1.82 -1.16
CA THR A 41 9.61 -3.27 -0.95
C THR A 41 10.76 -3.79 -1.81
N LYS A 42 11.78 -4.38 -1.19
CA LYS A 42 12.88 -5.05 -1.89
C LYS A 42 12.44 -6.47 -2.28
N ILE A 43 12.36 -6.77 -3.57
CA ILE A 43 12.06 -8.10 -4.11
C ILE A 43 13.27 -8.55 -4.94
N GLY A 44 14.03 -9.50 -4.40
CA GLY A 44 15.34 -9.86 -4.94
C GLY A 44 16.29 -8.65 -4.89
N ASP A 45 16.90 -8.32 -6.03
CA ASP A 45 17.87 -7.22 -6.15
C ASP A 45 17.23 -5.89 -6.57
N LYS A 46 15.91 -5.83 -6.73
CA LYS A 46 15.19 -4.64 -7.20
C LYS A 46 14.19 -4.13 -6.16
N GLU A 47 14.07 -2.80 -6.08
CA GLU A 47 13.10 -2.13 -5.22
C GLU A 47 11.83 -1.77 -5.97
N TYR A 48 10.69 -2.09 -5.37
CA TYR A 48 9.36 -1.81 -5.89
C TYR A 48 8.58 -0.92 -4.94
N PRO A 49 7.54 -0.22 -5.43
CA PRO A 49 6.58 0.43 -4.55
C PRO A 49 6.03 -0.54 -3.49
N PRO A 50 5.60 -0.04 -2.32
CA PRO A 50 4.90 -0.88 -1.35
C PRO A 50 3.64 -1.46 -1.96
N ALA A 51 3.25 -2.65 -1.49
CA ALA A 51 1.97 -3.25 -1.83
C ALA A 51 0.82 -2.33 -1.36
N ALA A 52 -0.24 -2.22 -2.14
CA ALA A 52 -1.36 -1.35 -1.82
C ALA A 52 -2.08 -1.87 -0.57
N ALA A 53 -2.08 -1.07 0.50
CA ALA A 53 -2.71 -1.41 1.76
C ALA A 53 -4.17 -1.84 1.55
N MET A 54 -4.57 -2.90 2.26
CA MET A 54 -5.96 -3.26 2.42
C MET A 54 -6.46 -2.43 3.60
N GLN A 55 -6.94 -1.22 3.32
CA GLN A 55 -7.66 -0.43 4.32
C GLN A 55 -8.85 -1.29 4.73
N ILE A 56 -8.83 -1.89 5.94
CA ILE A 56 -10.01 -2.54 6.49
C ILE A 56 -10.73 -1.44 7.29
N PRO A 57 -11.73 -0.75 6.70
CA PRO A 57 -12.49 0.23 7.43
C PRO A 57 -13.15 -0.46 8.64
N GLY A 58 -12.94 0.09 9.84
CA GLY A 58 -13.68 -0.33 11.04
C GLY A 58 -12.99 -1.34 11.97
N LEU A 59 -11.71 -1.68 11.79
CA LEU A 59 -10.94 -2.48 12.76
C LEU A 59 -9.85 -1.67 13.49
N SER A 60 -9.74 -0.36 13.27
CA SER A 60 -8.71 0.48 13.92
C SER A 60 -8.92 0.69 15.43
N TRP A 61 -10.07 0.28 15.98
CA TRP A 61 -10.38 0.40 17.42
C TRP A 61 -10.04 -0.87 18.22
N ILE A 62 -9.86 -2.03 17.59
CA ILE A 62 -9.54 -3.27 18.32
C ILE A 62 -8.07 -3.35 18.76
N SER A 63 -7.20 -2.45 18.29
CA SER A 63 -5.79 -2.40 18.72
C SER A 63 -5.60 -1.85 20.14
N GLY A 64 -6.66 -1.40 20.82
CA GLY A 64 -6.63 -0.84 22.18
C GLY A 64 -6.78 -1.87 23.31
N MET A 65 -6.97 -3.14 22.99
CA MET A 65 -7.03 -4.25 23.94
C MET A 65 -6.07 -5.32 23.44
N LEU A 66 -5.21 -5.85 24.32
CA LEU A 66 -3.99 -6.65 24.01
C LEU A 66 -2.80 -5.77 23.58
N GLY A 67 -2.07 -5.26 24.57
CA GLY A 67 -0.89 -4.41 24.40
C GLY A 67 0.22 -5.03 23.56
N GLY A 68 0.81 -4.21 22.69
CA GLY A 68 2.00 -4.57 21.90
C GLY A 68 2.06 -3.76 20.60
N GLY A 69 2.73 -2.62 20.62
CA GLY A 69 2.60 -1.56 19.62
C GLY A 69 2.96 -1.92 18.17
N SER A 70 2.30 -1.23 17.23
CA SER A 70 2.83 -0.91 15.92
C SER A 70 2.13 0.35 15.39
N ARG A 71 2.97 1.36 15.16
CA ARG A 71 2.67 2.71 14.69
C ARG A 71 1.67 2.73 13.53
N GLN A 72 0.56 3.44 13.65
CA GLN A 72 -0.17 3.94 12.50
C GLN A 72 -0.41 5.44 12.64
N ASP A 73 0.41 6.12 11.85
CA ASP A 73 0.56 7.53 11.59
C ASP A 73 -0.73 8.16 11.05
N GLY A 74 -1.26 9.11 11.81
CA GLY A 74 -1.63 10.44 11.35
C GLY A 74 -2.49 10.61 10.09
N SER A 75 -3.77 10.96 10.32
CA SER A 75 -4.42 12.19 9.79
C SER A 75 -4.56 12.39 8.27
N LYS A 76 -5.81 12.43 7.77
CA LYS A 76 -6.49 13.68 7.33
C LYS A 76 -7.77 13.40 6.54
N ASP A 77 -8.89 13.80 7.15
CA ASP A 77 -10.00 14.58 6.59
C ASP A 77 -10.36 14.43 5.09
N LYS A 78 -11.61 14.03 4.81
CA LYS A 78 -12.63 14.97 4.33
C LYS A 78 -14.03 14.36 4.21
N LYS A 79 -14.98 15.11 4.78
CA LYS A 79 -16.29 15.46 4.22
C LYS A 79 -17.49 14.61 4.66
N GLU A 80 -18.03 15.04 5.79
CA GLU A 80 -19.46 15.07 6.07
C GLU A 80 -20.19 15.87 4.95
N ASP A 81 -21.33 15.38 4.47
CA ASP A 81 -22.54 16.14 4.07
C ASP A 81 -23.52 15.18 3.34
N LEU A 82 -24.41 14.54 4.12
CA LEU A 82 -25.87 14.71 4.07
C LEU A 82 -26.55 13.89 5.17
#